data_AF-A0A977PW99-F1
#
_entry.id   AF-A0A977PW99-F1
#
_cell.length_a   1.000
_cell.length_b   1.000
_cell.length_c   1.000
_cell.angle_alpha   90.00
_cell.angle_beta   90.00
_cell.angle_gamma   90.00
#
_symmetry.space_group_name_H-M   'P 1'
#
loop_
_entity.id
_entity.type
_entity.pdbx_description
1 polymer ?
#
loop_
_entity_poly.entity_id
_entity_poly.type
_entity_poly.pdbx_seq_one_letter_code
_entity_poly.pdbx_strand_id
1 'polypeptide(L)'
;MAACRYCFNQAIDYQKKNGRIGKGKLRNIIMQSNLPEWVKDTPCHIRQNAIFDAHQPYTASRDCKFRSCKAPRQTIKFNNCNFSKGTWYTLLTKGLGFISSEAIPDVSLYATQLIRAC
;
A
#
# COMPACT_ATOMS: atom_id res chain seq x y z
N MET A 1 6.93 8.22 -0.62
CA MET A 1 7.47 6.82 -0.71
C MET A 1 8.39 6.42 0.45
N ALA A 2 9.10 7.35 1.10
CA ALA A 2 10.03 7.01 2.19
C ALA A 2 9.34 6.32 3.38
N ALA A 3 8.19 6.84 3.85
CA ALA A 3 7.46 6.27 4.98
C ALA A 3 6.88 4.87 4.67
N CYS A 4 6.36 4.66 3.46
CA CYS A 4 5.90 3.34 3.01
C CYS A 4 7.06 2.33 3.06
N ARG A 5 8.23 2.69 2.51
CA ARG A 5 9.41 1.84 2.53
C ARG A 5 9.86 1.53 3.96
N TYR A 6 9.83 2.51 4.85
CA TYR A 6 10.17 2.33 6.25
C TYR A 6 9.23 1.32 6.93
N CYS A 7 7.91 1.54 6.85
CA CYS A 7 6.93 0.63 7.43
C CYS A 7 6.99 -0.79 6.83
N PHE A 8 7.23 -0.90 5.52
CA PHE A 8 7.45 -2.18 4.86
C PHE A 8 8.68 -2.91 5.45
N ASN A 9 9.82 -2.23 5.51
CA ASN A 9 11.07 -2.83 5.98
C ASN A 9 10.99 -3.22 7.46
N GLN A 10 10.36 -2.40 8.30
CA GLN A 10 10.09 -2.71 9.71
C GLN A 10 9.21 -3.97 9.85
N ALA A 11 8.17 -4.10 9.02
CA ALA A 11 7.32 -5.28 9.01
C ALA A 11 8.06 -6.56 8.56
N ILE A 12 8.97 -6.46 7.58
CA ILE A 12 9.83 -7.59 7.19
C ILE A 12 10.80 -7.95 8.31
N ASP A 13 11.48 -6.96 8.92
CA ASP A 13 12.45 -7.17 9.99
C ASP A 13 11.79 -7.84 11.22
N TYR A 14 10.61 -7.34 11.62
CA TYR A 14 9.85 -7.93 12.71
C TYR A 14 9.51 -9.40 12.43
N GLN A 15 9.01 -9.72 11.23
CA GLN A 15 8.63 -11.08 10.88
C GLN A 15 9.84 -12.02 10.80
N LYS A 16 11.00 -11.53 10.33
CA LYS A 16 12.25 -12.31 10.33
C LYS A 16 12.73 -12.64 11.74
N LYS A 17 12.58 -11.72 12.70
CA LYS A 17 13.02 -11.89 14.09
C LYS A 17 12.06 -12.72 14.93
N ASN A 18 10.75 -12.51 14.77
CA ASN A 18 9.71 -13.03 15.67
C ASN A 18 8.84 -14.12 15.02
N GLY A 19 9.08 -14.42 13.74
CA GLY A 19 8.23 -15.32 12.96
C GLY A 19 6.97 -14.64 12.44
N ARG A 20 6.16 -15.44 11.74
CA ARG A 20 4.93 -14.97 11.10
C ARG A 20 3.84 -14.73 12.13
N ILE A 21 3.16 -13.59 12.00
CA ILE A 21 1.93 -13.28 12.72
C ILE A 21 0.82 -12.84 11.75
N GLY A 22 -0.41 -12.71 12.22
CA GLY A 22 -1.52 -12.22 11.41
C GLY A 22 -1.31 -10.77 10.95
N LYS A 23 -1.73 -10.43 9.72
CA LYS A 23 -1.51 -9.11 9.10
C LYS A 23 -2.02 -7.94 9.96
N GLY A 24 -3.17 -8.10 10.62
CA GLY A 24 -3.76 -7.08 11.50
C GLY A 24 -2.94 -6.88 12.78
N LYS A 25 -2.45 -7.97 13.38
CA LYS A 25 -1.56 -7.91 14.55
C LYS A 25 -0.23 -7.25 14.19
N LEU A 26 0.35 -7.60 13.05
CA LEU A 26 1.58 -6.98 12.53
C LEU A 26 1.41 -5.47 12.34
N ARG A 27 0.30 -5.04 11.72
CA ARG A 27 -0.05 -3.63 11.59
C ARG A 27 -0.05 -2.93 12.94
N ASN A 28 -0.75 -3.46 13.93
CA ASN A 28 -0.85 -2.81 15.24
C ASN A 28 0.52 -2.65 15.89
N ILE A 29 1.34 -3.69 15.89
CA ILE A 29 2.70 -3.66 16.46
C ILE A 29 3.56 -2.59 15.80
N ILE A 30 3.64 -2.57 14.47
CA ILE A 30 4.47 -1.60 13.74
C ILE A 30 3.91 -0.18 13.89
N MET A 31 2.59 0.01 13.87
CA MET A 31 1.99 1.34 14.00
C MET A 31 2.08 1.91 15.42
N GLN A 32 2.08 1.07 16.45
CA GLN A 32 2.25 1.45 17.86
C GLN A 32 3.72 1.50 18.29
N SER A 33 4.64 1.03 17.44
CA SER A 33 6.08 1.16 17.69
C SER A 33 6.52 2.63 17.69
N ASN A 34 7.73 2.88 18.17
CA ASN A 34 8.33 4.22 18.16
C ASN A 34 8.72 4.64 16.73
N LEU A 35 7.74 5.06 15.94
CA LEU A 35 7.93 5.53 14.57
C LEU A 35 8.51 6.96 14.56
N PRO A 36 9.44 7.27 13.64
CA PRO A 36 9.91 8.64 13.43
C PRO A 36 8.76 9.60 13.05
N GLU A 37 8.89 10.88 13.39
CA GLU A 37 7.82 11.87 13.17
C GLU A 37 7.43 12.01 11.70
N TRP A 38 8.41 12.07 10.80
CA TRP A 38 8.18 12.10 9.35
C TRP A 38 7.44 10.87 8.81
N VAL A 39 7.46 9.74 9.54
CA VAL A 39 6.63 8.57 9.22
C VAL A 39 5.21 8.77 9.74
N LYS A 40 5.04 9.31 10.95
CA LYS A 40 3.73 9.55 11.56
C LYS A 40 2.90 10.56 10.78
N ASP A 41 3.51 11.60 10.25
CA ASP A 41 2.89 12.62 9.39
C ASP A 41 2.28 12.03 8.11
N THR A 42 2.77 10.86 7.67
CA THR A 42 2.21 10.18 6.51
C THR A 42 0.82 9.61 6.84
N PRO A 43 -0.17 9.77 5.93
CA PRO A 43 -1.51 9.24 6.13
C PRO A 43 -1.53 7.77 6.54
N CYS A 44 -2.38 7.46 7.52
CA CYS A 44 -2.43 6.16 8.19
C CYS A 44 -2.62 4.99 7.19
N HIS A 45 -3.51 5.14 6.21
CA HIS A 45 -3.80 4.11 5.21
C HIS A 45 -2.57 3.74 4.35
N ILE A 46 -1.70 4.71 4.02
CA ILE A 46 -0.48 4.48 3.24
C ILE A 46 0.51 3.58 4.01
N ARG A 47 0.69 3.86 5.30
CA ARG A 47 1.54 3.05 6.19
C ARG A 47 0.99 1.64 6.38
N GLN A 48 -0.33 1.53 6.59
CA GLN A 48 -1.02 0.24 6.73
C GLN A 48 -0.86 -0.63 5.49
N ASN A 49 -1.10 -0.05 4.30
CA ASN A 49 -0.95 -0.76 3.03
C ASN A 49 0.48 -1.29 2.85
N ALA A 50 1.49 -0.51 3.23
CA ALA A 50 2.88 -0.95 3.17
C ALA A 50 3.18 -2.16 4.09
N ILE A 51 2.58 -2.22 5.28
CA ILE A 51 2.74 -3.35 6.21
C ILE A 51 2.03 -4.59 5.68
N PHE A 52 0.82 -4.45 5.12
CA PHE A 52 0.12 -5.56 4.49
C PHE A 52 0.86 -6.09 3.27
N ASP A 53 1.46 -5.19 2.50
CA ASP A 53 2.27 -5.56 1.34
C ASP A 53 3.58 -6.26 1.74
N ALA A 54 4.10 -6.03 2.95
CA ALA A 54 5.25 -6.76 3.51
C ALA A 54 4.88 -8.15 4.05
N HIS A 55 3.62 -8.36 4.45
CA HIS A 55 3.14 -9.64 4.98
C HIS A 55 3.05 -10.73 3.89
N GLN A 56 2.64 -10.35 2.68
CA GLN A 56 2.53 -11.28 1.55
C GLN A 56 3.87 -11.90 1.08
N PRO A 57 4.95 -11.15 0.83
CA PRO A 57 6.20 -11.75 0.39
C PRO A 57 6.83 -12.63 1.47
N TYR A 58 6.67 -12.31 2.76
CA TYR A 58 7.09 -13.20 3.85
C TYR A 58 6.28 -14.51 3.87
N THR A 59 5.00 -14.44 3.51
CA THR A 59 4.15 -15.64 3.33
C THR A 59 4.65 -16.52 2.19
N ALA A 60 5.11 -15.92 1.09
CA ALA A 60 5.62 -16.65 -0.07
C ALA A 60 7.05 -17.19 0.15
N SER A 61 7.91 -16.44 0.83
CA SER A 61 9.30 -16.81 1.10
C SER A 61 9.84 -16.15 2.37
N ARG A 62 10.49 -16.95 3.23
CA ARG A 62 11.19 -16.44 4.42
C ARG A 62 12.40 -15.57 4.05
N ASP A 63 12.95 -15.73 2.85
CA ASP A 63 14.07 -14.94 2.31
C ASP A 63 13.63 -13.64 1.63
N CYS A 64 12.41 -13.17 1.90
CA CYS A 64 11.93 -11.90 1.41
C CYS A 64 12.92 -10.74 1.70
N LYS A 65 13.11 -9.87 0.71
CA LYS A 65 14.10 -8.78 0.76
C LYS A 65 13.45 -7.48 1.22
N PHE A 66 14.27 -6.63 1.85
CA PHE A 66 13.89 -5.24 2.12
C PHE A 66 13.76 -4.44 0.82
N ARG A 67 12.92 -3.41 0.84
CA ARG A 67 12.84 -2.42 -0.23
C ARG A 67 14.01 -1.45 -0.12
N SER A 68 14.73 -1.29 -1.23
CA SER A 68 15.81 -0.31 -1.37
C SER A 68 15.33 0.95 -2.08
N CYS A 69 15.83 2.11 -1.68
CA CYS A 69 15.66 3.35 -2.44
C CYS A 69 16.38 3.32 -3.80
N LYS A 70 17.45 2.53 -3.90
CA LYS A 70 18.27 2.38 -5.12
C LYS A 70 17.78 1.24 -6.02
N ALA A 71 16.64 0.62 -5.68
CA ALA A 71 16.09 -0.45 -6.52
C ALA A 71 15.76 0.13 -7.91
N PRO A 72 16.24 -0.49 -9.01
CA PRO A 72 16.05 0.04 -10.37
C PRO A 72 14.58 0.03 -10.80
N ARG A 73 13.74 -0.75 -10.12
CA ARG A 73 12.29 -0.83 -10.32
C ARG A 73 11.60 -0.86 -8.97
N GLN A 74 10.49 -0.14 -8.84
CA GLN A 74 9.64 -0.15 -7.65
C GLN A 74 8.20 -0.44 -8.06
N THR A 75 7.58 -1.42 -7.40
CA THR A 75 6.18 -1.73 -7.62
C THR A 75 5.29 -0.74 -6.86
N ILE A 76 4.41 -0.07 -7.60
CA ILE A 76 3.32 0.72 -7.04
C ILE A 76 2.07 -0.16 -7.09
N LYS A 77 1.49 -0.46 -5.93
CA LYS A 77 0.24 -1.22 -5.83
C LYS A 77 -0.92 -0.27 -5.53
N PHE A 78 -1.91 -0.27 -6.40
CA PHE A 78 -3.18 0.38 -6.18
C PHE A 78 -4.16 -0.67 -5.64
N ASN A 79 -4.57 -0.54 -4.39
CA ASN A 79 -5.50 -1.50 -3.79
C ASN A 79 -6.93 -1.13 -4.20
N ASN A 80 -7.68 -2.07 -4.80
CA ASN A 80 -8.98 -1.84 -5.41
C ASN A 80 -9.99 -1.13 -4.50
N CYS A 81 -9.90 -1.34 -3.19
CA CYS A 81 -10.74 -0.66 -2.21
C CYS A 81 -10.57 0.86 -2.16
N ASN A 82 -9.50 1.41 -2.77
CA ASN A 82 -9.31 2.86 -2.91
C ASN A 82 -9.87 3.42 -4.21
N PHE A 83 -10.41 2.57 -5.09
CA PHE A 83 -11.19 2.99 -6.24
C PHE A 83 -12.65 3.07 -5.82
N SER A 84 -13.18 4.28 -5.75
CA SER A 84 -14.56 4.53 -5.35
C SER A 84 -15.11 5.68 -6.17
N LYS A 85 -16.35 5.56 -6.64
CA LYS A 85 -17.04 6.59 -7.43
C LYS A 85 -16.24 6.99 -8.68
N GLY A 86 -15.69 5.99 -9.37
CA GLY A 86 -14.93 6.21 -10.61
C GLY A 86 -13.56 6.90 -10.45
N THR A 87 -13.07 7.15 -9.24
CA THR A 87 -11.80 7.85 -9.03
C THR A 87 -10.90 7.19 -7.98
N TRP A 88 -9.60 7.47 -8.09
CA TRP A 88 -8.59 7.10 -7.09
C TRP A 88 -8.25 8.31 -6.22
N TYR A 89 -8.34 8.17 -4.90
CA TYR A 89 -7.76 9.10 -3.93
C TYR A 89 -7.96 10.61 -4.21
N THR A 90 -9.20 11.12 -4.24
CA THR A 90 -9.41 12.56 -4.46
C THR A 90 -9.79 13.30 -3.18
N LEU A 91 -8.82 14.00 -2.58
CA LEU A 91 -9.11 15.13 -1.69
C LEU A 91 -9.30 16.42 -2.50
N LEU A 92 -8.55 16.57 -3.60
CA LEU A 92 -8.51 17.79 -4.41
C LEU A 92 -9.81 18.04 -5.20
N THR A 93 -10.47 16.97 -5.67
CA THR A 93 -11.72 17.07 -6.44
C THR A 93 -12.94 16.64 -5.62
N LYS A 94 -12.78 16.57 -4.28
CA LYS A 94 -13.86 16.19 -3.38
C LYS A 94 -14.96 17.27 -3.42
N GLY A 95 -16.14 16.91 -3.93
CA GLY A 95 -17.27 17.83 -4.09
C GLY A 95 -17.38 18.46 -5.49
N LEU A 96 -16.46 18.16 -6.41
CA LEU A 96 -16.58 18.54 -7.82
C LEU A 96 -17.27 17.44 -8.62
N GLY A 97 -18.12 17.84 -9.58
CA GLY A 97 -18.74 16.92 -10.54
C GLY A 97 -17.76 16.55 -11.66
N PHE A 98 -17.82 15.30 -12.12
CA PHE A 98 -17.04 14.83 -13.25
C PHE A 98 -17.95 14.60 -14.46
N ILE A 99 -17.58 15.15 -15.62
CA ILE A 99 -18.28 14.93 -16.89
C ILE A 99 -17.34 14.09 -17.77
N SER A 100 -17.86 12.99 -18.29
CA SER A 100 -17.15 12.11 -19.22
C SER A 100 -18.02 11.78 -20.41
N SER A 101 -17.38 11.53 -21.56
CA SER A 101 -18.04 11.05 -22.77
C SER A 101 -18.59 9.64 -22.63
N GLU A 102 -18.06 8.85 -21.70
CA GLU A 102 -18.46 7.47 -21.42
C GLU A 102 -18.81 7.26 -19.95
N ALA A 103 -19.65 6.27 -19.65
CA ALA A 103 -20.02 5.94 -18.29
C ALA A 103 -18.81 5.35 -17.53
N ILE A 104 -18.43 5.97 -16.42
CA ILE A 104 -17.36 5.44 -15.57
C ILE A 104 -17.94 4.39 -14.61
N PRO A 105 -17.33 3.21 -14.49
CA PRO A 105 -17.79 2.21 -13.53
C PRO A 105 -17.61 2.69 -12.09
N ASP A 106 -18.68 2.60 -11.29
CA ASP A 106 -18.67 2.97 -9.87
C ASP A 106 -17.82 2.02 -9.01
N VAL A 107 -17.73 0.76 -9.42
CA VAL A 107 -16.96 -0.30 -8.77
C VAL A 107 -16.30 -1.15 -9.85
N SER A 108 -15.05 -1.55 -9.61
CA SER A 108 -14.32 -2.41 -10.55
C SER A 108 -13.54 -3.46 -9.77
N LEU A 109 -13.66 -4.73 -10.20
CA LEU A 109 -13.01 -5.88 -9.56
C LEU A 109 -11.48 -5.68 -9.49
N TYR A 110 -10.93 -5.10 -10.55
CA TYR A 110 -9.50 -4.87 -10.75
C TYR A 110 -9.11 -3.40 -10.60
N ALA A 111 -10.10 -2.53 -10.42
CA ALA A 111 -10.00 -1.07 -10.45
C ALA A 111 -9.42 -0.50 -11.75
N THR A 112 -8.15 -0.73 -12.07
CA THR A 112 -7.50 -0.29 -13.32
C THR A 112 -6.49 -1.35 -13.76
N GLN A 113 -6.64 -1.84 -14.99
CA GLN A 113 -5.71 -2.82 -15.59
C GLN A 113 -5.13 -2.22 -16.87
N LEU A 114 -3.79 -2.21 -16.98
CA LEU A 114 -3.13 -1.94 -18.26
C LEU A 114 -3.29 -3.19 -19.13
N ILE A 115 -4.21 -3.11 -20.06
CA ILE A 115 -4.39 -4.10 -21.12
C ILE A 115 -3.52 -3.67 -22.29
N ARG A 116 -2.69 -4.58 -22.80
CA ARG A 116 -1.97 -4.34 -24.05
C ARG A 116 -3.02 -4.34 -25.16
N ALA A 117 -3.22 -3.20 -25.82
CA ALA A 117 -4.03 -3.15 -27.03
C ALA A 117 -3.34 -4.04 -28.08
N CYS A 118 -4.09 -5.00 -28.61
CA CYS A 118 -3.68 -5.81 -29.75
C CYS A 118 -3.72 -4.96 -31.03
#